data_AF-A0A7W5IQE8-F1
#
_entry.id   AF-A0A7W5IQE8-F1
#
_cell.length_a   1.000
_cell.length_b   1.000
_cell.length_c   1.000
_cell.angle_alpha   90.00
_cell.angle_beta   90.00
_cell.angle_gamma   90.00
#
_symmetry.space_group_name_H-M   'P 1'
#
loop_
_entity.id
_entity.type
_entity.pdbx_description
1 polymer ?
#
loop_
_entity_poly.entity_id
_entity_poly.type
_entity_poly.pdbx_seq_one_letter_code
_entity_poly.pdbx_strand_id
1 'polypeptide(L)'
;MPDSKSLLPILQTLWTRSGLSRWAGTSMSLSWTTVHGLMFNGLGDAERRCGASITGINDEGEIRGSLFGEIIAVTPARDGYAITLRYKNQRCYATAELVAHAQTAYAHAWRAIGEPYSSVVALLIVDRSPKGHLRVLDLAAILCSATFLPCESMHDVAMANRLVAEQRFFEKPIRMHPVDDAFPDFVLLDTRPETHIEAYGGNDPVFDTRRRKNRQRLRAGRDVTAIEWNIDSQSPDDVALPPPGRNA
;
A
#
# COMPACT_ATOMS: atom_id res chain seq x y z
N MET A 1 7.57 -20.11 -18.13
CA MET A 1 7.25 -19.38 -16.89
C MET A 1 5.75 -19.46 -16.72
N PRO A 2 5.22 -19.99 -15.61
CA PRO A 2 3.77 -20.05 -15.45
C PRO A 2 3.24 -18.62 -15.35
N ASP A 3 2.12 -18.36 -16.03
CA ASP A 3 1.36 -17.11 -16.03
C ASP A 3 0.87 -16.74 -14.61
N SER A 4 1.76 -16.22 -13.75
CA SER A 4 1.35 -15.57 -12.53
C SER A 4 0.70 -14.24 -12.91
N LYS A 5 -0.63 -14.18 -12.93
CA LYS A 5 -1.33 -12.90 -12.79
C LYS A 5 -0.69 -12.19 -11.59
N SER A 6 -0.13 -11.00 -11.82
CA SER A 6 0.55 -10.24 -10.77
C SER A 6 -0.31 -10.18 -9.51
N LEU A 7 0.25 -10.54 -8.36
CA LEU A 7 -0.44 -10.50 -7.06
C LEU A 7 -0.76 -9.06 -6.64
N LEU A 8 -0.05 -8.07 -7.20
CA LEU A 8 -0.21 -6.66 -6.83
C LEU A 8 -1.61 -6.11 -7.17
N PRO A 9 -2.18 -6.30 -8.39
CA PRO A 9 -3.57 -5.95 -8.67
C PRO A 9 -4.60 -6.57 -7.71
N ILE A 10 -4.39 -7.82 -7.28
CA ILE A 10 -5.25 -8.47 -6.29
C ILE A 10 -5.16 -7.72 -4.98
N LEU A 11 -3.94 -7.44 -4.54
CA LEU A 11 -3.67 -6.71 -3.30
C LEU A 11 -4.31 -5.31 -3.34
N GLN A 12 -4.09 -4.54 -4.41
CA GLN A 12 -4.70 -3.21 -4.59
C GLN A 12 -6.24 -3.27 -4.59
N THR A 13 -6.84 -4.29 -5.20
CA THR A 13 -8.29 -4.49 -5.21
C THR A 13 -8.85 -4.66 -3.79
N LEU A 14 -8.13 -5.32 -2.89
CA LEU A 14 -8.55 -5.49 -1.49
C LEU A 14 -8.59 -4.15 -0.74
N TRP A 15 -7.65 -3.24 -0.98
CA TRP A 15 -7.70 -1.90 -0.41
C TRP A 15 -8.87 -1.08 -0.93
N THR A 16 -9.08 -1.08 -2.25
CA THR A 16 -10.20 -0.35 -2.87
C THR A 16 -11.54 -0.82 -2.30
N ARG A 17 -11.75 -2.14 -2.19
CA ARG A 17 -13.01 -2.72 -1.68
C ARG A 17 -13.22 -2.52 -0.19
N SER A 18 -12.15 -2.40 0.59
CA SER A 18 -12.24 -2.18 2.04
C SER A 18 -12.41 -0.72 2.44
N GLY A 19 -12.38 0.21 1.48
CA GLY A 19 -12.50 1.66 1.74
C GLY A 19 -11.26 2.25 2.43
N LEU A 20 -10.15 1.51 2.46
CA LEU A 20 -8.91 1.90 3.13
C LEU A 20 -8.10 2.95 2.36
N SER A 21 -8.64 3.50 1.27
CA SER A 21 -8.10 4.67 0.57
C SER A 21 -8.63 6.00 1.12
N ARG A 22 -9.67 5.98 1.97
CA ARG A 22 -10.34 7.18 2.49
C ARG A 22 -10.21 7.27 4.01
N TRP A 23 -9.94 8.47 4.51
CA TRP A 23 -9.77 8.75 5.93
C TRP A 23 -10.78 9.78 6.42
N ALA A 24 -11.73 9.39 7.26
CA ALA A 24 -12.85 10.25 7.68
C ALA A 24 -12.51 11.31 8.75
N GLY A 25 -11.24 11.51 9.10
CA GLY A 25 -10.78 12.53 10.06
C GLY A 25 -11.10 12.24 11.56
N THR A 26 -12.04 11.35 11.86
CA THR A 26 -12.52 11.10 13.23
C THR A 26 -11.78 10.00 14.00
N SER A 27 -11.04 9.13 13.30
CA SER A 27 -10.14 8.18 13.95
C SER A 27 -8.72 8.73 13.90
N MET A 28 -7.96 8.61 14.98
CA MET A 28 -6.52 8.92 14.98
C MET A 28 -5.66 7.71 14.57
N SER A 29 -6.24 6.52 14.53
CA SER A 29 -5.49 5.31 14.16
C SER A 29 -6.37 4.22 13.57
N LEU A 30 -5.80 3.44 12.66
CA LEU A 30 -6.32 2.13 12.28
C LEU A 30 -5.33 1.10 12.81
N SER A 31 -5.78 0.25 13.72
CA SER A 31 -4.96 -0.88 14.16
C SER A 31 -4.84 -1.91 13.04
N TRP A 32 -3.75 -2.66 13.01
CA TRP A 32 -3.61 -3.79 12.09
C TRP A 32 -4.81 -4.76 12.19
N THR A 33 -5.35 -4.99 13.38
CA THR A 33 -6.53 -5.84 13.58
C THR A 33 -7.76 -5.30 12.86
N THR A 34 -7.98 -3.98 12.88
CA THR A 34 -9.07 -3.32 12.16
C THR A 34 -8.89 -3.46 10.66
N VAL A 35 -7.69 -3.18 10.16
CA VAL A 35 -7.33 -3.26 8.74
C VAL A 35 -7.49 -4.67 8.22
N HIS A 36 -6.96 -5.65 8.96
CA HIS A 36 -7.15 -7.06 8.69
C HIS A 36 -8.65 -7.39 8.64
N GLY A 37 -9.45 -7.02 9.64
CA GLY A 37 -10.91 -7.25 9.61
C GLY A 37 -11.61 -6.66 8.38
N LEU A 38 -11.29 -5.42 8.01
CA LEU A 38 -11.87 -4.73 6.85
C LEU A 38 -11.48 -5.42 5.53
N MET A 39 -10.22 -5.80 5.36
CA MET A 39 -9.78 -6.52 4.17
C MET A 39 -10.36 -7.93 4.10
N PHE A 40 -10.47 -8.62 5.23
CA PHE A 40 -11.09 -9.94 5.32
C PHE A 40 -12.59 -9.91 5.01
N ASN A 41 -13.31 -8.86 5.41
CA ASN A 41 -14.71 -8.67 5.02
C ASN A 41 -14.87 -8.43 3.51
N GLY A 42 -13.86 -7.87 2.85
CA GLY A 42 -13.79 -7.70 1.40
C GLY A 42 -13.51 -8.99 0.61
N LEU A 43 -13.09 -10.07 1.30
CA LEU A 43 -12.85 -11.40 0.74
C LEU A 43 -14.15 -12.25 0.75
N GLY A 44 -14.24 -13.23 -0.16
CA GLY A 44 -15.41 -14.14 -0.26
C GLY A 44 -15.48 -15.16 0.89
N ASP A 45 -16.64 -15.80 1.11
CA ASP A 45 -16.86 -16.69 2.27
C ASP A 45 -15.88 -17.88 2.38
N ALA A 46 -15.32 -18.34 1.26
CA ALA A 46 -14.29 -19.40 1.25
C ALA A 46 -12.95 -18.93 1.84
N GLU A 47 -12.64 -17.64 1.75
CA GLU A 47 -11.36 -17.04 2.17
C GLU A 47 -11.39 -16.56 3.64
N ARG A 48 -12.60 -16.36 4.21
CA ARG A 48 -12.82 -15.84 5.58
C ARG A 48 -12.48 -16.80 6.71
N ARG A 49 -12.45 -18.11 6.45
CA ARG A 49 -12.33 -19.15 7.51
C ARG A 49 -10.94 -19.30 8.12
N CYS A 50 -9.92 -18.76 7.49
CA CYS A 50 -8.56 -18.80 7.99
C CYS A 50 -8.00 -17.39 7.90
N GLY A 51 -7.48 -16.79 8.98
CA GLY A 51 -6.71 -15.53 8.95
C GLY A 51 -5.38 -15.62 8.18
N ALA A 52 -5.37 -16.44 7.12
CA ALA A 52 -4.32 -17.11 6.36
C ALA A 52 -5.04 -18.17 5.49
N SER A 53 -5.66 -17.80 4.36
CA SER A 53 -6.40 -18.78 3.54
C SER A 53 -5.45 -19.79 2.89
N ILE A 54 -5.14 -20.90 3.56
CA ILE A 54 -4.54 -22.07 2.89
C ILE A 54 -5.66 -22.81 2.17
N THR A 55 -6.04 -22.37 0.97
CA THR A 55 -6.99 -23.11 0.14
C THR A 55 -6.57 -23.13 -1.32
N GLY A 56 -5.77 -24.14 -1.66
CA GLY A 56 -5.58 -24.63 -3.03
C GLY A 56 -4.73 -25.89 -3.01
N ILE A 57 -5.33 -27.06 -3.24
CA ILE A 57 -4.56 -28.25 -3.65
C ILE A 57 -4.36 -28.08 -5.16
N ASN A 58 -3.12 -28.04 -5.64
CA ASN A 58 -2.88 -28.08 -7.10
C ASN A 58 -3.11 -29.50 -7.64
N ASP A 59 -3.18 -29.67 -8.96
CA ASP A 59 -3.42 -30.97 -9.62
C ASP A 59 -2.35 -32.05 -9.30
N GLU A 60 -1.25 -31.66 -8.65
CA GLU A 60 -0.13 -32.52 -8.21
C GLU A 60 -0.22 -32.91 -6.71
N GLY A 61 -1.22 -32.44 -5.97
CA GLY A 61 -1.42 -32.77 -4.56
C GLY A 61 -0.65 -31.92 -3.55
N GLU A 62 0.05 -30.85 -3.97
CA GLU A 62 0.68 -29.89 -3.06
C GLU A 62 -0.37 -28.93 -2.47
N ILE A 63 -0.37 -28.81 -1.14
CA ILE A 63 -1.21 -27.84 -0.41
C ILE A 63 -0.56 -26.46 -0.55
N ARG A 64 -1.16 -25.62 -1.38
CA ARG A 64 -0.85 -24.19 -1.52
C ARG A 64 -1.88 -23.34 -0.77
N GLY A 65 -1.42 -22.17 -0.35
CA GLY A 65 -2.20 -21.21 0.40
C GLY A 65 -1.79 -19.78 0.14
N SER A 66 -2.64 -18.86 0.58
CA SER A 66 -2.41 -17.43 0.56
C SER A 66 -2.36 -16.90 1.98
N LEU A 67 -1.28 -16.19 2.33
CA LEU A 67 -1.15 -15.46 3.58
C LEU A 67 -1.22 -13.97 3.30
N PHE A 68 -1.96 -13.25 4.13
CA PHE A 68 -2.01 -11.81 4.08
C PHE A 68 -1.53 -11.24 5.41
N GLY A 69 -0.58 -10.31 5.40
CA GLY A 69 0.08 -9.89 6.62
C GLY A 69 0.97 -8.66 6.47
N GLU A 70 1.13 -7.92 7.57
CA GLU A 70 2.20 -6.92 7.69
C GLU A 70 3.55 -7.61 7.89
N ILE A 71 4.52 -7.32 7.03
CA ILE A 71 5.92 -7.74 7.16
C ILE A 71 6.62 -6.84 8.17
N ILE A 72 7.14 -7.44 9.24
CA ILE A 72 7.89 -6.71 10.29
C ILE A 72 9.39 -6.95 10.22
N ALA A 73 9.84 -8.03 9.56
CA ALA A 73 11.25 -8.32 9.38
C ALA A 73 11.48 -9.26 8.20
N VAL A 74 12.61 -9.07 7.51
CA VAL A 74 13.18 -10.03 6.57
C VAL A 74 14.62 -10.28 6.99
N THR A 75 14.93 -11.52 7.36
CA THR A 75 16.23 -11.87 7.97
C THR A 75 16.88 -13.03 7.23
N PRO A 76 18.22 -13.08 7.08
CA PRO A 76 18.90 -14.24 6.52
C PRO A 76 18.56 -15.52 7.30
N ALA A 77 18.38 -16.62 6.57
CA ALA A 77 18.16 -17.95 7.10
C ALA A 77 19.08 -18.95 6.40
N ARG A 78 19.13 -20.19 6.89
CA ARG A 78 20.04 -21.24 6.39
C ARG A 78 20.02 -21.39 4.86
N ASP A 79 18.82 -21.37 4.27
CA ASP A 79 18.59 -21.65 2.84
C ASP A 79 17.86 -20.48 2.14
N GLY A 80 18.17 -19.23 2.52
CA GLY A 80 17.55 -18.03 1.94
C GLY A 80 17.20 -17.01 3.03
N TYR A 81 15.91 -16.68 3.15
CA TYR A 81 15.43 -15.65 4.06
C TYR A 81 14.19 -16.11 4.83
N ALA A 82 14.05 -15.62 6.06
CA ALA A 82 12.83 -15.69 6.84
C ALA A 82 12.10 -14.34 6.79
N ILE A 83 10.90 -14.33 6.22
CA ILE A 83 9.94 -13.23 6.25
C ILE A 83 9.06 -13.42 7.49
N THR A 84 9.05 -12.45 8.40
CA THR A 84 8.25 -12.48 9.62
C THR A 84 7.06 -11.55 9.47
N LEU A 85 5.85 -12.10 9.65
CA LEU A 85 4.60 -11.35 9.67
C LEU A 85 4.23 -10.96 11.11
N ARG A 86 3.64 -9.76 11.30
CA ARG A 86 3.22 -9.27 12.63
C ARG A 86 2.27 -10.23 13.34
N TYR A 87 1.30 -10.80 12.62
CA TYR A 87 0.33 -11.72 13.21
C TYR A 87 1.03 -12.98 13.73
N LYS A 88 0.97 -13.18 15.05
CA LYS A 88 1.61 -14.30 15.78
C LYS A 88 3.11 -14.48 15.50
N ASN A 89 3.81 -13.45 15.02
CA ASN A 89 5.21 -13.56 14.56
C ASN A 89 5.41 -14.72 13.57
N GLN A 90 4.43 -14.95 12.67
CA GLN A 90 4.47 -16.05 11.72
C GLN A 90 5.68 -15.91 10.79
N ARG A 91 6.55 -16.91 10.79
CA ARG A 91 7.70 -16.99 9.88
C ARG A 91 7.34 -17.78 8.62
N CYS A 92 7.71 -17.22 7.48
CA CYS A 92 7.64 -17.86 6.17
C CYS A 92 9.05 -17.81 5.54
N TYR A 93 9.42 -18.85 4.81
CA TYR A 93 10.77 -18.98 4.26
C TYR A 93 10.77 -18.75 2.75
N ALA A 94 11.60 -17.84 2.26
CA ALA A 94 11.72 -17.47 0.86
C ALA A 94 13.13 -17.75 0.36
N THR A 95 13.26 -18.06 -0.93
CA THR A 95 14.59 -18.20 -1.55
C THR A 95 15.26 -16.84 -1.71
N ALA A 96 16.57 -16.82 -1.95
CA ALA A 96 17.30 -15.59 -2.19
C ALA A 96 16.83 -14.88 -3.47
N GLU A 97 16.48 -15.64 -4.51
CA GLU A 97 15.98 -15.13 -5.79
C GLU A 97 14.64 -14.42 -5.62
N LEU A 98 13.71 -15.01 -4.85
CA LEU A 98 12.41 -14.40 -4.58
C LEU A 98 12.58 -13.09 -3.80
N VAL A 99 13.46 -13.05 -2.80
CA VAL A 99 13.73 -11.82 -2.05
C VAL A 99 14.40 -10.75 -2.92
N ALA A 100 15.38 -11.11 -3.75
CA ALA A 100 16.03 -10.18 -4.67
C ALA A 100 15.06 -9.61 -5.71
N HIS A 101 14.16 -10.46 -6.22
CA HIS A 101 13.07 -10.02 -7.09
C HIS A 101 12.15 -9.04 -6.37
N ALA A 102 11.69 -9.37 -5.16
CA ALA A 102 10.81 -8.52 -4.38
C ALA A 102 11.45 -7.17 -4.00
N GLN A 103 12.74 -7.16 -3.67
CA GLN A 103 13.53 -5.94 -3.43
C GLN A 103 13.52 -4.99 -4.64
N THR A 104 13.47 -5.55 -5.85
CA THR A 104 13.46 -4.76 -7.09
C THR A 104 12.04 -4.34 -7.44
N ALA A 105 11.09 -5.29 -7.46
CA ALA A 105 9.70 -5.06 -7.86
C ALA A 105 8.93 -4.15 -6.89
N TYR A 106 9.25 -4.22 -5.59
CA TYR A 106 8.56 -3.49 -4.53
C TYR A 106 9.54 -2.63 -3.73
N ALA A 107 10.49 -1.97 -4.41
CA ALA A 107 11.64 -1.32 -3.78
C ALA A 107 11.29 -0.31 -2.67
N HIS A 108 10.20 0.46 -2.81
CA HIS A 108 9.74 1.38 -1.77
C HIS A 108 9.23 0.63 -0.53
N ALA A 109 8.39 -0.40 -0.73
CA ALA A 109 7.89 -1.23 0.36
C ALA A 109 9.03 -1.97 1.05
N TRP A 110 9.97 -2.54 0.30
CA TRP A 110 11.05 -3.34 0.86
C TRP A 110 12.03 -2.53 1.72
N ARG A 111 12.33 -1.29 1.32
CA ARG A 111 13.18 -0.38 2.10
C ARG A 111 12.51 0.09 3.39
N ALA A 112 11.18 0.08 3.45
CA ALA A 112 10.42 0.56 4.59
C ALA A 112 10.16 -0.52 5.67
N ILE A 113 10.66 -1.74 5.48
CA ILE A 113 10.48 -2.83 6.46
C ILE A 113 11.22 -2.46 7.75
N GLY A 114 10.47 -2.36 8.85
CA GLY A 114 10.99 -2.02 10.17
C GLY A 114 11.03 -0.52 10.49
N GLU A 115 10.66 0.33 9.54
CA GLU A 115 10.55 1.77 9.77
C GLU A 115 9.35 2.09 10.70
N PRO A 116 9.50 3.00 11.69
CA PRO A 116 8.52 3.18 12.76
C PRO A 116 7.22 3.87 12.35
N TYR A 117 7.21 4.59 11.22
CA TYR A 117 6.08 5.40 10.76
C TYR A 117 5.51 4.93 9.42
N SER A 118 5.88 3.73 8.98
CA SER A 118 5.32 3.07 7.80
C SER A 118 4.99 1.63 8.13
N SER A 119 4.20 1.01 7.26
CA SER A 119 3.91 -0.41 7.32
C SER A 119 4.09 -1.03 5.96
N VAL A 120 4.47 -2.30 5.93
CA VAL A 120 4.64 -3.06 4.69
C VAL A 120 3.66 -4.20 4.73
N VAL A 121 2.63 -4.15 3.91
CA VAL A 121 1.59 -5.17 3.88
C VAL A 121 1.77 -6.03 2.64
N ALA A 122 1.73 -7.34 2.82
CA ALA A 122 1.99 -8.29 1.76
C ALA A 122 0.92 -9.38 1.63
N LEU A 123 0.76 -9.84 0.40
CA LEU A 123 0.08 -11.09 0.06
C LEU A 123 1.14 -12.09 -0.40
N LEU A 124 1.23 -13.21 0.29
CA LEU A 124 2.18 -14.29 0.04
C LEU A 124 1.42 -15.50 -0.48
N ILE A 125 1.91 -16.12 -1.55
CA ILE A 125 1.54 -17.49 -1.91
C ILE A 125 2.53 -18.42 -1.23
N VAL A 126 2.03 -19.39 -0.49
CA VAL A 126 2.83 -20.33 0.29
C VAL A 126 2.49 -21.78 0.00
N ASP A 127 3.48 -22.65 0.15
CA ASP A 127 3.25 -24.06 0.41
C ASP A 127 3.57 -24.39 1.88
N ARG A 128 3.24 -25.62 2.29
CA ARG A 128 3.75 -26.19 3.54
C ARG A 128 4.71 -27.33 3.23
N SER A 129 5.96 -27.18 3.68
CA SER A 129 6.96 -28.24 3.61
C SER A 129 6.53 -29.47 4.43
N PRO A 130 7.09 -30.67 4.16
CA PRO A 130 6.82 -31.87 4.97
C PRO A 130 7.12 -31.70 6.46
N LYS A 131 8.06 -30.80 6.81
CA LYS A 131 8.43 -30.46 8.19
C LYS A 131 7.51 -29.40 8.83
N GLY A 132 6.47 -28.96 8.14
CA GLY A 132 5.48 -28.00 8.63
C GLY A 132 5.83 -26.51 8.41
N HIS A 133 7.03 -26.19 7.92
CA HIS A 133 7.39 -24.80 7.61
C HIS A 133 6.63 -24.27 6.40
N LEU A 134 6.26 -22.99 6.44
CA LEU A 134 5.64 -22.29 5.30
C LEU A 134 6.73 -21.78 4.37
N ARG A 135 6.71 -22.17 3.09
CA ARG A 135 7.64 -21.66 2.07
C ARG A 135 6.89 -20.69 1.17
N VAL A 136 7.47 -19.54 0.90
CA VAL A 136 6.90 -18.53 0.01
C VAL A 136 7.27 -18.87 -1.42
N LEU A 137 6.26 -19.00 -2.26
CA LEU A 137 6.37 -19.28 -3.68
C LEU A 137 6.33 -18.00 -4.51
N ASP A 138 5.52 -17.03 -4.07
CA ASP A 138 5.35 -15.72 -4.71
C ASP A 138 4.86 -14.70 -3.69
N LEU A 139 5.08 -13.41 -3.94
CA LEU A 139 4.57 -12.35 -3.09
C LEU A 139 4.32 -11.04 -3.83
N ALA A 140 3.39 -10.24 -3.32
CA ALA A 140 3.30 -8.81 -3.56
C ALA A 140 3.35 -8.03 -2.25
N ALA A 141 3.94 -6.83 -2.28
CA ALA A 141 4.03 -5.94 -1.13
C ALA A 141 3.61 -4.51 -1.50
N ILE A 142 2.90 -3.86 -0.58
CA ILE A 142 2.49 -2.45 -0.66
C ILE A 142 3.07 -1.69 0.54
N LEU A 143 3.73 -0.57 0.24
CA LEU A 143 4.12 0.42 1.24
C LEU A 143 2.86 1.10 1.76
N CYS A 144 2.77 1.30 3.06
CA CYS A 144 1.67 2.01 3.68
C CYS A 144 2.14 3.06 4.70
N SER A 145 1.27 4.04 4.98
CA SER A 145 1.37 4.92 6.15
C SER A 145 1.30 4.14 7.47
N ALA A 146 1.51 4.83 8.61
CA ALA A 146 1.34 4.24 9.94
C ALA A 146 -0.10 3.78 10.22
N THR A 147 -1.07 4.25 9.43
CA THR A 147 -2.49 3.88 9.50
C THR A 147 -2.94 3.03 8.32
N PHE A 148 -2.00 2.38 7.63
CA PHE A 148 -2.23 1.42 6.54
C PHE A 148 -2.87 1.99 5.26
N LEU A 149 -2.78 3.31 5.04
CA LEU A 149 -3.08 3.91 3.74
C LEU A 149 -2.00 3.51 2.73
N PRO A 150 -2.35 3.01 1.53
CA PRO A 150 -1.37 2.54 0.55
C PRO A 150 -0.62 3.74 -0.06
N CYS A 151 0.70 3.67 -0.12
CA CYS A 151 1.61 4.75 -0.50
C CYS A 151 2.54 4.33 -1.65
N GLU A 152 2.85 5.26 -2.55
CA GLU A 152 3.77 5.01 -3.67
C GLU A 152 5.23 5.35 -3.30
N SER A 153 5.42 6.19 -2.28
CA SER A 153 6.72 6.70 -1.85
C SER A 153 6.76 6.98 -0.34
N MET A 154 7.97 7.23 0.21
CA MET A 154 8.09 7.70 1.60
C MET A 154 7.59 9.14 1.79
N HIS A 155 7.58 9.95 0.72
CA HIS A 155 6.94 11.28 0.75
C HIS A 155 5.43 11.15 0.92
N ASP A 156 4.80 10.18 0.25
CA ASP A 156 3.38 9.86 0.44
C ASP A 156 3.10 9.41 1.88
N VAL A 157 3.97 8.57 2.45
CA VAL A 157 3.85 8.13 3.85
C VAL A 157 3.85 9.34 4.78
N ALA A 158 4.81 10.24 4.60
CA ALA A 158 4.94 11.43 5.45
C ALA A 158 3.72 12.36 5.32
N MET A 159 3.26 12.65 4.10
CA MET A 159 2.05 13.45 3.87
C MET A 159 0.81 12.77 4.44
N ALA A 160 0.62 11.46 4.23
CA ALA A 160 -0.52 10.72 4.77
C ALA A 160 -0.54 10.76 6.31
N ASN A 161 0.61 10.53 6.95
CA ASN A 161 0.73 10.60 8.40
C ASN A 161 0.44 12.01 8.93
N ARG A 162 0.92 13.05 8.24
CA ARG A 162 0.61 14.45 8.58
C ARG A 162 -0.89 14.72 8.51
N LEU A 163 -1.55 14.38 7.40
CA LEU A 163 -2.99 14.59 7.22
C LEU A 163 -3.82 13.86 8.27
N VAL A 164 -3.41 12.65 8.66
CA VAL A 164 -4.03 11.91 9.77
C VAL A 164 -3.83 12.62 11.11
N ALA A 165 -2.62 13.09 11.41
CA ALA A 165 -2.31 13.80 12.64
C ALA A 165 -3.06 15.13 12.76
N GLU A 166 -3.26 15.83 11.64
CA GLU A 166 -4.09 17.03 11.51
C GLU A 166 -5.60 16.74 11.45
N GLN A 167 -6.02 15.47 11.60
CA GLN A 167 -7.42 15.03 11.58
C GLN A 167 -8.18 15.44 10.33
N ARG A 168 -7.49 15.50 9.18
CA ARG A 168 -8.09 15.90 7.91
C ARG A 168 -9.04 14.83 7.39
N PHE A 169 -10.10 15.26 6.70
CA PHE A 169 -10.89 14.37 5.85
C PHE A 169 -10.24 14.32 4.47
N PHE A 170 -9.72 13.16 4.07
CA PHE A 170 -9.08 13.03 2.77
C PHE A 170 -9.25 11.65 2.13
N GLU A 171 -8.95 11.56 0.85
CA GLU A 171 -8.81 10.33 0.09
C GLU A 171 -7.44 10.29 -0.60
N LYS A 172 -6.84 9.10 -0.67
CA LYS A 172 -5.68 8.80 -1.50
C LYS A 172 -6.11 7.87 -2.64
N PRO A 173 -6.33 8.41 -3.85
CA PRO A 173 -6.72 7.58 -5.00
C PRO A 173 -5.69 6.48 -5.29
N ILE A 174 -6.16 5.25 -5.51
CA ILE A 174 -5.31 4.11 -5.86
C ILE A 174 -5.20 4.04 -7.39
N ARG A 175 -3.97 4.01 -7.90
CA ARG A 175 -3.69 3.80 -9.33
C ARG A 175 -3.69 2.31 -9.65
N MET A 176 -4.62 1.87 -10.49
CA MET A 176 -4.72 0.50 -11.00
C MET A 176 -4.29 0.41 -12.47
N HIS A 177 -4.35 1.52 -13.21
CA HIS A 177 -4.07 1.58 -14.63
C HIS A 177 -3.17 2.78 -15.00
N PRO A 178 -2.42 2.72 -16.12
CA PRO A 178 -1.58 3.84 -16.56
C PRO A 178 -2.35 5.15 -16.80
N VAL A 179 -3.64 5.07 -17.15
CA VAL A 179 -4.50 6.25 -17.31
C VAL A 179 -4.73 7.01 -15.99
N ASP A 180 -4.51 6.34 -14.86
CA ASP A 180 -4.66 6.90 -13.52
C ASP A 180 -3.54 7.87 -13.15
N ASP A 181 -2.50 8.06 -13.99
CA ASP A 181 -1.48 9.13 -13.88
C ASP A 181 -2.12 10.51 -13.62
N ALA A 182 -3.34 10.70 -14.13
CA ALA A 182 -4.19 11.87 -13.93
C ALA A 182 -4.64 12.13 -12.48
N PHE A 183 -4.72 11.10 -11.63
CA PHE A 183 -5.21 11.27 -10.27
C PHE A 183 -4.27 12.11 -9.43
N PRO A 184 -4.81 12.98 -8.54
CA PRO A 184 -3.99 13.65 -7.54
C PRO A 184 -3.41 12.64 -6.55
N ASP A 185 -2.42 13.06 -5.77
CA ASP A 185 -1.78 12.18 -4.79
C ASP A 185 -2.60 12.07 -3.51
N PHE A 186 -3.31 13.16 -3.16
CA PHE A 186 -4.33 13.22 -2.12
C PHE A 186 -5.45 14.18 -2.53
N VAL A 187 -6.66 13.94 -2.04
CA VAL A 187 -7.82 14.82 -2.16
C VAL A 187 -8.30 15.18 -0.76
N LEU A 188 -8.23 16.45 -0.39
CA LEU A 188 -8.85 16.98 0.82
C LEU A 188 -10.35 17.13 0.57
N LEU A 189 -11.14 16.39 1.34
CA LEU A 189 -12.59 16.32 1.28
C LEU A 189 -13.27 17.22 2.32
N ASP A 190 -12.49 17.77 3.25
CA ASP A 190 -12.92 18.77 4.21
C ASP A 190 -12.88 20.21 3.67
N THR A 191 -12.49 20.42 2.42
CA THR A 191 -12.43 21.75 1.78
C THR A 191 -13.54 21.92 0.74
N ARG A 192 -13.90 23.18 0.45
CA ARG A 192 -14.88 23.51 -0.61
C ARG A 192 -14.35 24.63 -1.51
N PRO A 193 -14.15 24.39 -2.81
CA PRO A 193 -14.19 23.06 -3.46
C PRO A 193 -13.13 22.10 -2.88
N GLU A 194 -13.28 20.80 -3.12
CA GLU A 194 -12.28 19.80 -2.74
C GLU A 194 -10.89 20.21 -3.26
N THR A 195 -9.87 19.96 -2.45
CA THR A 195 -8.51 20.42 -2.75
C THR A 195 -7.59 19.26 -3.03
N HIS A 196 -7.01 19.25 -4.22
CA HIS A 196 -6.01 18.27 -4.63
C HIS A 196 -4.64 18.64 -4.06
N ILE A 197 -3.90 17.64 -3.59
CA ILE A 197 -2.46 17.75 -3.31
C ILE A 197 -1.74 16.92 -4.37
N GLU A 198 -0.82 17.56 -5.07
CA GLU A 198 -0.07 16.97 -6.17
C GLU A 198 1.42 17.10 -5.91
N ALA A 199 2.06 15.99 -5.58
CA ALA A 199 3.51 15.90 -5.46
C ALA A 199 4.16 15.89 -6.85
N TYR A 200 5.29 16.59 -6.97
CA TYR A 200 6.17 16.57 -8.13
C TYR A 200 7.63 16.60 -7.69
N GLY A 201 8.53 16.24 -8.59
CA GLY A 201 9.95 16.01 -8.30
C GLY A 201 10.32 14.52 -8.28
N GLY A 202 11.56 14.24 -7.86
CA GLY A 202 12.13 12.90 -7.80
C GLY A 202 13.03 12.55 -9.00
N ASN A 203 13.36 11.26 -9.13
CA ASN A 203 14.48 10.82 -9.97
C ASN A 203 14.20 10.75 -11.49
N ASP A 204 12.95 10.95 -11.94
CA ASP A 204 12.59 10.99 -13.36
C ASP A 204 11.88 12.31 -13.74
N PRO A 205 12.65 13.34 -14.13
CA PRO A 205 12.10 14.65 -14.47
C PRO A 205 11.17 14.65 -15.69
N VAL A 206 11.36 13.72 -16.63
CA VAL A 206 10.57 13.66 -17.87
C VAL A 206 9.19 13.08 -17.57
N PHE A 207 9.14 11.98 -16.82
CA PHE A 207 7.90 11.40 -16.35
C PHE A 207 7.10 12.38 -15.49
N ASP A 208 7.77 13.06 -14.56
CA ASP A 208 7.15 14.05 -13.66
C ASP A 208 6.54 15.22 -14.44
N THR A 209 7.29 15.78 -15.40
CA THR A 209 6.80 16.87 -16.27
C THR A 209 5.55 16.44 -17.06
N ARG A 210 5.51 15.20 -17.56
CA ARG A 210 4.36 14.65 -18.28
C ARG A 210 3.14 14.54 -17.36
N ARG A 211 3.30 13.94 -16.18
CA ARG A 211 2.24 13.75 -15.18
C ARG A 211 1.65 15.10 -14.75
N ARG A 212 2.52 16.08 -14.44
CA ARG A 212 2.13 17.44 -14.07
C ARG A 212 1.31 18.13 -15.17
N LYS A 213 1.78 18.09 -16.43
CA LYS A 213 1.03 18.66 -17.57
C LYS A 213 -0.34 18.00 -17.76
N ASN A 214 -0.43 16.68 -17.60
CA ASN A 214 -1.70 15.96 -17.72
C ASN A 214 -2.70 16.38 -16.63
N ARG A 215 -2.25 16.46 -15.37
CA ARG A 215 -3.04 16.96 -14.24
C ARG A 215 -3.49 18.39 -14.44
N GLN A 216 -2.60 19.29 -14.88
CA GLN A 216 -2.95 20.69 -15.18
C GLN A 216 -4.02 20.79 -16.28
N ARG A 217 -3.89 19.99 -17.34
CA ARG A 217 -4.86 19.95 -18.44
C ARG A 217 -6.24 19.47 -17.98
N LEU A 218 -6.31 18.50 -17.08
CA LEU A 218 -7.58 17.98 -16.56
C LEU A 218 -8.26 18.92 -15.57
N ARG A 219 -7.47 19.72 -14.84
CA ARG A 219 -7.96 20.80 -13.98
C ARG A 219 -8.44 22.01 -14.79
N ALA A 220 -7.84 22.28 -15.96
CA ALA A 220 -8.24 23.36 -16.84
C ALA A 220 -9.69 23.18 -17.33
N GLY A 221 -10.63 23.90 -16.71
CA GLY A 221 -12.08 23.79 -16.97
C GLY A 221 -12.89 23.14 -15.85
N ARG A 222 -12.26 22.78 -14.71
CA ARG A 222 -12.95 22.30 -13.50
C ARG A 222 -12.70 23.28 -12.34
N ASP A 223 -13.67 23.41 -11.44
CA ASP A 223 -13.51 24.16 -10.19
C ASP A 223 -12.77 23.31 -9.15
N VAL A 224 -11.49 23.04 -9.41
CA VAL A 224 -10.62 22.22 -8.56
C VAL A 224 -9.47 23.06 -8.06
N THR A 225 -9.37 23.21 -6.74
CA THR A 225 -8.19 23.81 -6.11
C THR A 225 -7.08 22.78 -6.03
N ALA A 226 -5.84 23.16 -6.34
CA ALA A 226 -4.72 22.23 -6.32
C ALA A 226 -3.47 22.87 -5.70
N ILE A 227 -2.87 22.14 -4.78
CA ILE A 227 -1.61 22.45 -4.11
C ILE A 227 -0.53 21.62 -4.78
N GLU A 228 0.41 22.29 -5.45
CA GLU A 228 1.58 21.63 -6.04
C GLU A 228 2.70 21.61 -4.99
N TRP A 229 3.20 20.42 -4.65
CA TRP A 229 4.21 20.19 -3.63
C TRP A 229 5.50 19.64 -4.26
N ASN A 230 6.61 20.37 -4.13
CA ASN A 230 7.93 19.92 -4.59
C ASN A 230 8.61 19.03 -3.55
N ILE A 231 8.66 17.72 -3.78
CA ILE A 231 9.26 16.78 -2.82
C ILE A 231 10.78 16.92 -2.70
N ASP A 232 11.43 17.51 -3.70
CA ASP A 232 12.89 17.69 -3.72
C ASP A 232 13.35 18.90 -2.90
N SER A 233 12.45 19.86 -2.65
CA SER A 233 12.80 21.13 -2.01
C SER A 233 11.93 21.50 -0.81
N GLN A 234 10.87 20.76 -0.51
CA GLN A 234 9.91 21.11 0.54
C GLN A 234 9.53 19.90 1.38
N SER A 235 9.65 20.03 2.70
CA SER A 235 9.13 19.04 3.65
C SER A 235 7.60 18.98 3.56
N PRO A 236 6.95 17.82 3.76
CA PRO A 236 5.50 17.75 3.88
C PRO A 236 4.94 18.75 4.89
N ASP A 237 5.63 19.01 6.00
CA ASP A 237 5.17 19.91 7.08
C ASP A 237 5.11 21.39 6.64
N ASP A 238 5.93 21.77 5.65
CA ASP A 238 6.01 23.14 5.12
C ASP A 238 4.94 23.40 4.04
N VAL A 239 4.18 22.39 3.64
CA VAL A 239 3.12 22.53 2.64
C VAL A 239 1.93 23.26 3.27
N ALA A 240 1.63 24.47 2.79
CA ALA A 240 0.49 25.24 3.24
C ALA A 240 -0.82 24.59 2.79
N LEU A 241 -1.55 23.99 3.73
CA LEU A 241 -2.87 23.40 3.48
C LEU A 241 -3.97 24.43 3.80
N PRO A 242 -5.06 24.48 3.02
CA PRO A 242 -6.22 25.29 3.37
C PRO A 242 -6.83 24.80 4.70
N PRO A 243 -7.44 25.70 5.49
CA PRO A 243 -8.15 25.32 6.69
C PRO A 243 -9.33 24.39 6.33
N PRO A 244 -9.67 23.42 7.18
CA PRO A 244 -10.90 22.65 7.04
C PRO A 244 -12.12 23.58 6.97
N GLY A 245 -13.06 23.28 6.09
CA GLY A 245 -14.34 23.98 6.00
C GLY A 245 -15.13 23.78 7.30
N ARG A 246 -15.71 24.86 7.81
CA ARG A 246 -16.70 24.78 8.90
C ARG A 246 -17.86 23.92 8.38
N ASN A 247 -18.12 22.77 9.00
CA ASN A 247 -19.10 21.72 8.65
C ASN A 247 -18.51 20.48 7.93
N ALA A 248 -17.40 19.94 8.44
CA ALA A 248 -17.07 18.53 8.31
C ALA A 248 -17.56 17.77 9.55
#